data_AF-A0A962SPJ1-F1
#
_entry.id   AF-A0A962SPJ1-F1
#
_cell.length_a   1.000
_cell.length_b   1.000
_cell.length_c   1.000
_cell.angle_alpha   90.00
_cell.angle_beta   90.00
_cell.angle_gamma   90.00
#
_symmetry.space_group_name_H-M   'P 1'
#
loop_
_entity.id
_entity.type
_entity.pdbx_description
1 polymer ?
#
loop_
_entity_poly.entity_id
_entity_poly.type
_entity_poly.pdbx_seq_one_letter_code
_entity_poly.pdbx_strand_id
1 'polypeptide(L)'
;GWFEDPLPGTVIHWNEWQLAGLIFHELAHQRLYIPNDSAFNESFANKVQQAGVARWLSTAGDGEQFDAWELAQQRQRTVVALLLAARRELADLYASPLGQQEMEAAKTARFTQLKSDYRHLRQGWGAVGGYDDWFERKLNNARLASVATYENWVPVFDLLLARAKGDFARFYQACEKLAGMPAEQRQEEMLRLRAVADSESP
;
A
#
# COMPACT_ATOMS: atom_id res chain seq x y z
N GLY A 1 11.46 -4.67 -16.34
CA GLY A 1 10.35 -3.90 -16.93
C GLY A 1 9.79 -3.05 -15.83
N TRP A 2 9.60 -1.77 -16.09
CA TRP A 2 9.00 -0.81 -15.17
C TRP A 2 7.48 -0.83 -15.36
N PHE A 3 6.75 -1.06 -14.26
CA PHE A 3 5.29 -1.16 -14.10
C PHE A 3 4.57 -2.37 -14.73
N GLU A 4 3.88 -3.16 -13.89
CA GLU A 4 2.88 -4.19 -14.28
C GLU A 4 1.42 -3.80 -13.96
N ASP A 5 1.15 -2.66 -13.32
CA ASP A 5 -0.22 -2.13 -13.16
C ASP A 5 -0.28 -0.70 -13.73
N PRO A 6 -1.27 -0.36 -14.58
CA PRO A 6 -1.27 0.90 -15.30
C PRO A 6 -1.44 2.04 -14.30
N LEU A 7 -0.51 3.00 -14.36
CA LEU A 7 -0.74 4.35 -13.84
C LEU A 7 -2.15 4.75 -14.31
N PRO A 8 -3.09 5.05 -13.39
CA PRO A 8 -4.40 5.54 -13.82
C PRO A 8 -4.16 6.74 -14.74
N GLY A 9 -4.81 6.73 -15.90
CA GLY A 9 -4.49 7.53 -17.08
C GLY A 9 -4.69 9.04 -16.96
N THR A 10 -4.25 9.66 -15.87
CA THR A 10 -4.44 11.07 -15.55
C THR A 10 -3.13 11.74 -15.12
N VAL A 11 -1.99 11.38 -15.71
CA VAL A 11 -0.70 12.09 -15.50
C VAL A 11 -0.79 13.59 -15.86
N ILE A 12 -1.82 13.99 -16.62
CA ILE A 12 -2.08 15.38 -17.05
C ILE A 12 -2.78 16.23 -15.95
N HIS A 13 -3.24 15.63 -14.85
CA HIS A 13 -3.91 16.32 -13.73
C HIS A 13 -3.21 16.14 -12.38
N TRP A 14 -1.95 15.69 -12.38
CA TRP A 14 -1.23 15.46 -11.14
C TRP A 14 -0.84 16.77 -10.48
N ASN A 15 -1.14 16.89 -9.19
CA ASN A 15 -0.63 17.97 -8.36
C ASN A 15 0.86 17.75 -8.04
N GLU A 16 1.54 18.79 -7.55
CA GLU A 16 2.99 18.78 -7.40
C GLU A 16 3.49 17.67 -6.47
N TRP A 17 2.74 17.34 -5.41
CA TRP A 17 3.10 16.26 -4.49
C TRP A 17 2.94 14.86 -5.09
N GLN A 18 2.03 14.65 -6.05
CA GLN A 18 1.96 13.38 -6.80
C GLN A 18 3.20 13.19 -7.67
N LEU A 19 3.67 14.24 -8.34
CA LEU A 19 4.89 14.18 -9.14
C LEU A 19 6.13 13.98 -8.27
N ALA A 20 6.25 14.75 -7.19
CA ALA A 20 7.33 14.56 -6.22
C ALA A 20 7.33 13.13 -5.66
N GLY A 21 6.14 12.60 -5.36
CA GLY A 21 5.96 11.23 -4.90
C GLY A 21 6.48 10.20 -5.88
N LEU A 22 6.13 10.32 -7.15
CA LEU A 22 6.65 9.43 -8.20
C LEU A 22 8.18 9.50 -8.27
N ILE A 23 8.76 10.71 -8.28
CA ILE A 23 10.22 10.87 -8.31
C ILE A 23 10.89 10.14 -7.13
N PHE A 24 10.34 10.27 -5.92
CA PHE A 24 10.87 9.57 -4.75
C PHE A 24 10.72 8.04 -4.84
N HIS A 25 9.61 7.53 -5.36
CA HIS A 25 9.38 6.09 -5.58
C HIS A 25 10.46 5.50 -6.48
N GLU A 26 10.73 6.18 -7.60
CA GLU A 26 11.70 5.71 -8.57
C GLU A 26 13.14 5.82 -8.09
N LEU A 27 13.48 6.89 -7.37
CA LEU A 27 14.78 7.01 -6.73
C LEU A 27 14.96 5.95 -5.63
N ALA A 28 13.90 5.52 -4.97
CA ALA A 28 13.96 4.42 -4.01
C ALA A 28 14.32 3.10 -4.71
N HIS A 29 13.70 2.77 -5.84
CA HIS A 29 14.08 1.60 -6.63
C HIS A 29 15.54 1.65 -7.11
N GLN A 30 16.04 2.84 -7.49
CA GLN A 30 17.46 2.99 -7.82
C GLN A 30 18.38 2.79 -6.61
N ARG A 31 17.90 3.15 -5.41
CA ARG A 31 18.67 3.05 -4.17
C ARG A 31 18.76 1.63 -3.64
N LEU A 32 17.69 0.85 -3.73
CA LEU A 32 17.60 -0.51 -3.23
C LEU A 32 16.59 -1.32 -4.06
N TYR A 33 17.03 -2.47 -4.56
CA TYR A 33 16.21 -3.40 -5.33
C TYR A 33 16.66 -4.83 -5.10
N ILE A 34 15.72 -5.73 -4.87
CA ILE A 34 15.94 -7.16 -4.71
C ILE A 34 15.29 -7.90 -5.89
N PRO A 35 16.05 -8.65 -6.70
CA PRO A 35 15.47 -9.46 -7.76
C PRO A 35 14.43 -10.46 -7.23
N ASN A 36 13.30 -10.58 -7.93
CA ASN A 36 12.19 -11.49 -7.63
C ASN A 36 11.49 -11.25 -6.27
N ASP A 37 11.65 -10.08 -5.65
CA ASP A 37 10.95 -9.72 -4.41
C ASP A 37 10.14 -8.41 -4.58
N SER A 38 9.13 -8.46 -5.44
CA SER A 38 8.29 -7.30 -5.74
C SER A 38 7.60 -6.75 -4.50
N ALA A 39 7.17 -7.61 -3.57
CA ALA A 39 6.50 -7.16 -2.35
C ALA A 39 7.43 -6.29 -1.49
N PHE A 40 8.69 -6.69 -1.31
CA PHE A 40 9.68 -5.88 -0.60
C PHE A 40 9.95 -4.56 -1.34
N ASN A 41 10.25 -4.64 -2.64
CA ASN A 41 10.66 -3.49 -3.44
C ASN A 41 9.59 -2.40 -3.48
N GLU A 42 8.34 -2.78 -3.75
CA GLU A 42 7.23 -1.84 -3.87
C GLU A 42 6.86 -1.24 -2.52
N SER A 43 6.83 -2.06 -1.45
CA SER A 43 6.54 -1.55 -0.10
C SER A 43 7.63 -0.59 0.39
N PHE A 44 8.90 -0.88 0.08
CA PHE A 44 10.01 0.02 0.39
C PHE A 44 9.90 1.34 -0.37
N ALA A 45 9.68 1.28 -1.69
CA ALA A 45 9.57 2.46 -2.53
C ALA A 45 8.36 3.34 -2.14
N ASN A 46 7.20 2.73 -1.89
CA ASN A 46 6.01 3.42 -1.38
C ASN A 46 6.30 4.12 -0.05
N LYS A 47 7.04 3.48 0.89
CA LYS A 47 7.39 4.14 2.15
C LYS A 47 8.32 5.33 1.96
N VAL A 48 9.34 5.20 1.11
CA VAL A 48 10.26 6.29 0.77
C VAL A 48 9.52 7.44 0.09
N GLN A 49 8.61 7.14 -0.83
CA GLN A 49 7.72 8.11 -1.45
C GLN A 49 6.94 8.90 -0.38
N GLN A 50 6.23 8.21 0.51
CA GLN A 50 5.39 8.87 1.52
C GLN A 50 6.22 9.77 2.44
N ALA A 51 7.35 9.27 2.93
CA ALA A 51 8.21 10.04 3.83
C ALA A 51 8.93 11.19 3.11
N GLY A 52 9.31 11.00 1.84
CA GLY A 52 9.91 12.02 0.98
C GLY A 52 8.96 13.17 0.71
N VAL A 53 7.71 12.86 0.31
CA VAL A 53 6.67 13.87 0.07
C VAL A 53 6.34 14.63 1.35
N ALA A 54 6.16 13.94 2.48
CA ALA A 54 5.91 14.58 3.77
C ALA A 54 7.01 15.59 4.14
N ARG A 55 8.27 15.19 3.95
CA ARG A 55 9.43 16.04 4.24
C ARG A 55 9.55 17.21 3.25
N TRP A 56 9.25 16.97 1.98
CA TRP A 56 9.26 18.02 0.97
C TRP A 56 8.15 19.05 1.23
N LEU A 57 6.90 18.62 1.44
CA LEU A 57 5.78 19.52 1.73
C LEU A 57 5.99 20.32 3.03
N SER A 58 6.56 19.72 4.08
CA SER A 58 6.88 20.45 5.31
C SER A 58 7.99 21.50 5.18
N THR A 59 8.73 21.52 4.07
CA THR A 59 9.81 22.50 3.81
C THR A 59 9.53 23.45 2.65
N ALA A 60 8.78 22.99 1.64
CA ALA A 60 8.57 23.68 0.37
C ALA A 60 7.09 23.95 0.05
N GLY A 61 6.15 23.25 0.69
CA GLY A 61 4.72 23.41 0.47
C GLY A 61 4.10 24.48 1.37
N ASP A 62 2.95 25.00 0.95
CA ASP A 62 2.04 25.67 1.89
C ASP A 62 1.29 24.64 2.75
N GLY A 63 0.71 25.08 3.87
CA GLY A 63 -0.02 24.20 4.78
C GLY A 63 -1.23 23.51 4.12
N GLU A 64 -1.84 24.15 3.13
CA GLU A 64 -3.01 23.61 2.42
C GLU A 64 -2.64 22.39 1.58
N GLN A 65 -1.50 22.41 0.89
CA GLN A 65 -0.99 21.25 0.16
C GLN A 65 -0.62 20.10 1.09
N PHE A 66 -0.07 20.38 2.27
CA PHE A 66 0.22 19.36 3.27
C PHE A 66 -1.07 18.69 3.77
N ASP A 67 -2.08 19.49 4.14
CA ASP A 67 -3.38 18.99 4.60
C ASP A 67 -4.10 18.17 3.53
N ALA A 68 -4.06 18.62 2.27
CA ALA A 68 -4.64 17.90 1.14
C ALA A 68 -3.93 16.56 0.89
N TRP A 69 -2.60 16.53 0.96
CA TRP A 69 -1.82 15.30 0.85
C TRP A 69 -2.11 14.36 2.02
N GLU A 70 -2.13 14.83 3.26
CA GLU A 70 -2.42 14.01 4.43
C GLU A 70 -3.81 13.37 4.36
N LEU A 71 -4.82 14.15 3.93
CA LEU A 71 -6.17 13.66 3.69
C LEU A 71 -6.20 12.58 2.59
N ALA A 72 -5.45 12.77 1.50
CA ALA A 72 -5.33 11.77 0.44
C ALA A 72 -4.68 10.48 0.95
N GLN A 73 -3.60 10.57 1.74
CA GLN A 73 -2.94 9.42 2.35
C GLN A 73 -3.87 8.69 3.33
N GLN A 74 -4.67 9.42 4.12
CA GLN A 74 -5.65 8.81 5.02
C GLN A 74 -6.70 8.01 4.24
N ARG A 75 -7.25 8.58 3.17
CA ARG A 75 -8.24 7.90 2.30
C ARG A 75 -7.64 6.64 1.67
N GLN A 76 -6.40 6.72 1.17
CA GLN A 76 -5.66 5.58 0.64
C GLN A 76 -5.54 4.46 1.69
N ARG A 77 -5.07 4.78 2.90
CA ARG A 77 -4.93 3.80 4.00
C ARG A 77 -6.27 3.11 4.29
N THR A 78 -7.37 3.85 4.32
CA THR A 78 -8.68 3.26 4.61
C THR A 78 -9.18 2.35 3.48
N VAL A 79 -8.96 2.70 2.21
CA VAL A 79 -9.29 1.80 1.08
C VAL A 79 -8.42 0.55 1.11
N VAL A 80 -7.11 0.70 1.31
CA VAL A 80 -6.17 -0.43 1.40
C VAL A 80 -6.58 -1.38 2.53
N ALA A 81 -6.90 -0.84 3.72
CA ALA A 81 -7.37 -1.65 4.84
C ALA A 81 -8.63 -2.45 4.50
N LEU A 82 -9.59 -1.84 3.81
CA LEU A 82 -10.80 -2.50 3.33
C LEU A 82 -10.50 -3.65 2.35
N LEU A 83 -9.57 -3.44 1.43
CA LEU A 83 -9.17 -4.44 0.43
C LEU A 83 -8.42 -5.62 1.06
N LEU A 84 -7.52 -5.34 2.02
CA LEU A 84 -6.80 -6.37 2.78
C LEU A 84 -7.76 -7.19 3.65
N ALA A 85 -8.77 -6.57 4.26
CA ALA A 85 -9.80 -7.28 5.01
C ALA A 85 -10.59 -8.24 4.12
N ALA A 86 -11.09 -7.77 2.97
CA ALA A 86 -11.81 -8.62 2.03
C ALA A 86 -10.95 -9.77 1.48
N ARG A 87 -9.65 -9.54 1.27
CA ARG A 87 -8.71 -10.62 0.88
C ARG A 87 -8.60 -11.69 1.95
N ARG A 88 -8.45 -11.31 3.23
CA ARG A 88 -8.39 -12.28 4.35
C ARG A 88 -9.67 -13.09 4.44
N GLU A 89 -10.82 -12.44 4.40
CA GLU A 89 -12.13 -13.11 4.46
C GLU A 89 -12.34 -14.06 3.26
N LEU A 90 -11.87 -13.69 2.07
CA LEU A 90 -11.89 -14.60 0.91
C LEU A 90 -10.94 -15.80 1.10
N ALA A 91 -9.78 -15.61 1.72
CA ALA A 91 -8.87 -16.71 2.02
C ALA A 91 -9.50 -17.70 3.01
N ASP A 92 -10.15 -17.20 4.06
CA ASP A 92 -10.89 -18.02 5.03
C ASP A 92 -12.05 -18.76 4.35
N LEU A 93 -12.77 -18.07 3.45
CA LEU A 93 -13.83 -18.67 2.65
C LEU A 93 -13.30 -19.81 1.79
N TYR A 94 -12.18 -19.63 1.09
CA TYR A 94 -11.57 -20.68 0.26
C TYR A 94 -11.04 -21.87 1.06
N ALA A 95 -10.71 -21.69 2.34
CA ALA A 95 -10.31 -22.76 3.24
C ALA A 95 -11.50 -23.55 3.83
N SER A 96 -12.73 -23.06 3.64
CA SER A 96 -13.94 -23.68 4.17
C SER A 96 -14.37 -24.92 3.37
N PRO A 97 -15.14 -25.85 3.96
CA PRO A 97 -15.55 -27.10 3.30
C PRO A 97 -16.75 -26.92 2.34
N LEU A 98 -17.00 -25.71 1.84
CA LEU A 98 -18.14 -25.42 0.95
C LEU A 98 -18.02 -26.14 -0.39
N GLY A 99 -19.16 -26.57 -0.93
CA GLY A 99 -19.23 -27.08 -2.30
C GLY A 99 -18.96 -25.98 -3.32
N GLN A 100 -18.58 -26.36 -4.55
CA GLN A 100 -18.20 -25.41 -5.61
C GLN A 100 -19.27 -24.32 -5.88
N GLN A 101 -20.55 -24.71 -5.90
CA GLN A 101 -21.64 -23.77 -6.16
C GLN A 101 -21.83 -22.77 -5.01
N GLU A 102 -21.73 -23.25 -3.77
CA GLU A 102 -21.83 -22.42 -2.56
C GLU A 102 -20.63 -21.46 -2.45
N MET A 103 -19.43 -21.95 -2.80
CA MET A 103 -18.19 -21.16 -2.84
C MET A 103 -18.30 -19.97 -3.81
N GLU A 104 -18.78 -20.21 -5.03
CA GLU A 104 -18.94 -19.13 -6.02
C GLU A 104 -20.04 -18.13 -5.61
N ALA A 105 -21.12 -18.61 -4.97
CA ALA A 105 -22.15 -17.72 -4.43
C ALA A 105 -21.60 -16.85 -3.29
N ALA A 106 -20.89 -17.45 -2.33
CA ALA A 106 -20.29 -16.74 -1.18
C ALA A 106 -19.21 -15.73 -1.62
N LYS A 107 -18.37 -16.11 -2.59
CA LYS A 107 -17.37 -15.21 -3.21
C LYS A 107 -18.03 -14.02 -3.90
N THR A 108 -19.11 -14.25 -4.66
CA THR A 108 -19.88 -13.19 -5.32
C THR A 108 -20.52 -12.24 -4.30
N ALA A 109 -21.09 -12.80 -3.23
CA ALA A 109 -21.62 -12.03 -2.12
C ALA A 109 -20.52 -11.18 -1.47
N ARG A 110 -19.33 -11.73 -1.23
CA ARG A 110 -18.23 -10.97 -0.60
C ARG A 110 -17.75 -9.81 -1.47
N PHE A 111 -17.60 -10.01 -2.77
CA PHE A 111 -17.25 -8.91 -3.69
C PHE A 111 -18.34 -7.83 -3.76
N THR A 112 -19.62 -8.23 -3.68
CA THR A 112 -20.74 -7.29 -3.62
C THR A 112 -20.69 -6.47 -2.34
N GLN A 113 -20.43 -7.12 -1.20
CA GLN A 113 -20.23 -6.46 0.09
C GLN A 113 -19.06 -5.48 0.03
N LEU A 114 -17.92 -5.88 -0.52
CA LEU A 114 -16.74 -5.02 -0.66
C LEU A 114 -17.04 -3.73 -1.45
N LYS A 115 -17.82 -3.82 -2.54
CA LYS A 115 -18.29 -2.63 -3.27
C LYS A 115 -19.22 -1.76 -2.43
N SER A 116 -20.04 -2.36 -1.57
CA SER A 116 -20.90 -1.63 -0.64
C SER A 116 -20.11 -0.92 0.45
N ASP A 117 -19.15 -1.61 1.07
CA ASP A 117 -18.26 -1.08 2.10
C ASP A 117 -17.52 0.15 1.60
N TYR A 118 -16.99 0.09 0.37
CA TYR A 118 -16.35 1.23 -0.28
C TYR A 118 -17.31 2.39 -0.53
N ARG A 119 -18.52 2.13 -1.05
CA ARG A 119 -19.53 3.18 -1.26
C ARG A 119 -19.91 3.89 0.04
N HIS A 120 -20.04 3.15 1.15
CA HIS A 120 -20.28 3.73 2.47
C HIS A 120 -19.11 4.60 2.93
N LEU A 121 -17.87 4.10 2.78
CA LEU A 121 -16.67 4.85 3.11
C LEU A 121 -16.57 6.17 2.30
N ARG A 122 -16.94 6.10 1.01
CA ARG A 122 -16.85 7.20 0.05
C ARG A 122 -17.84 8.35 0.32
N GLN A 123 -18.94 8.12 1.05
CA GLN A 123 -19.98 9.12 1.32
C GLN A 123 -19.45 10.39 2.00
N GLY A 124 -18.37 10.28 2.79
CA GLY A 124 -17.77 11.41 3.50
C GLY A 124 -16.71 12.20 2.72
N TRP A 125 -16.39 11.83 1.47
CA TRP A 125 -15.16 12.30 0.80
C TRP A 125 -15.35 13.47 -0.19
N GLY A 126 -16.59 13.92 -0.43
CA GLY A 126 -16.91 15.00 -1.38
C GLY A 126 -16.93 14.54 -2.85
N ALA A 127 -16.93 15.45 -3.83
CA ALA A 127 -17.03 15.09 -5.25
C ALA A 127 -15.69 14.69 -5.90
N VAL A 128 -14.56 15.08 -5.30
CA VAL A 128 -13.21 14.93 -5.89
C VAL A 128 -12.40 13.89 -5.13
N GLY A 129 -11.75 13.01 -5.89
CA GLY A 129 -10.87 11.98 -5.37
C GLY A 129 -11.63 10.74 -4.88
N GLY A 130 -11.01 9.58 -5.07
CA GLY A 130 -11.59 8.29 -4.73
C GLY A 130 -10.96 7.16 -5.52
N TYR A 131 -11.38 5.96 -5.20
CA TYR A 131 -11.04 4.73 -5.91
C TYR A 131 -12.23 4.27 -6.77
N ASP A 132 -13.10 5.20 -7.17
CA ASP A 132 -14.38 4.90 -7.83
C ASP A 132 -14.15 4.07 -9.11
N ASP A 133 -13.29 4.53 -10.01
CA ASP A 133 -12.85 3.78 -11.20
C ASP A 133 -12.29 2.38 -10.87
N TRP A 134 -11.63 2.24 -9.72
CA TRP A 134 -11.08 0.95 -9.31
C TRP A 134 -12.19 -0.02 -8.90
N PHE A 135 -13.21 0.46 -8.18
CA PHE A 135 -14.36 -0.32 -7.70
C PHE A 135 -15.47 -0.50 -8.76
N GLU A 136 -15.54 0.35 -9.78
CA GLU A 136 -16.46 0.20 -10.91
C GLU A 136 -16.10 -1.00 -11.78
N ARG A 137 -14.80 -1.26 -11.95
CA ARG A 137 -14.30 -2.44 -12.69
C ARG A 137 -14.71 -3.75 -11.99
N LYS A 138 -14.64 -4.86 -12.75
CA LYS A 138 -14.93 -6.20 -12.22
C LYS A 138 -13.89 -6.59 -11.17
N LEU A 139 -14.34 -6.91 -9.96
CA LEU A 139 -13.47 -7.41 -8.89
C LEU A 139 -13.19 -8.89 -9.08
N ASN A 140 -11.96 -9.29 -8.80
CA ASN A 140 -11.51 -10.68 -8.82
C ASN A 140 -10.27 -10.83 -7.92
N ASN A 141 -9.85 -12.07 -7.65
CA ASN A 141 -8.72 -12.35 -6.77
C ASN A 141 -7.41 -11.72 -7.26
N ALA A 142 -7.16 -11.69 -8.57
CA ALA A 142 -5.95 -11.12 -9.14
C ALA A 142 -5.85 -9.61 -8.87
N ARG A 143 -6.96 -8.90 -9.01
CA ARG A 143 -7.06 -7.46 -8.73
C ARG A 143 -6.89 -7.14 -7.25
N LEU A 144 -7.37 -7.99 -6.35
CA LEU A 144 -7.11 -7.85 -4.90
C LEU A 144 -5.67 -8.19 -4.56
N ALA A 145 -5.07 -9.16 -5.26
CA ALA A 145 -3.68 -9.56 -5.05
C ALA A 145 -2.70 -8.45 -5.43
N SER A 146 -2.96 -7.71 -6.52
CA SER A 146 -2.07 -6.61 -6.94
C SER A 146 -1.94 -5.54 -5.85
N VAL A 147 -3.05 -5.17 -5.19
CA VAL A 147 -3.06 -4.18 -4.10
C VAL A 147 -2.22 -4.64 -2.91
N ALA A 148 -2.29 -5.91 -2.56
CA ALA A 148 -1.60 -6.41 -1.38
C ALA A 148 -0.08 -6.48 -1.57
N THR A 149 0.44 -6.58 -2.80
CA THR A 149 1.88 -6.55 -3.07
C THR A 149 2.53 -5.23 -2.62
N TYR A 150 1.83 -4.10 -2.77
CA TYR A 150 2.35 -2.76 -2.46
C TYR A 150 2.32 -2.41 -0.95
N GLU A 151 1.50 -3.12 -0.18
CA GLU A 151 1.12 -2.69 1.18
C GLU A 151 1.48 -3.74 2.25
N ASN A 152 1.91 -4.94 1.86
CA ASN A 152 2.16 -6.03 2.80
C ASN A 152 3.29 -5.70 3.79
N TRP A 153 4.30 -4.96 3.36
CA TRP A 153 5.46 -4.63 4.19
C TRP A 153 5.57 -3.17 4.58
N VAL A 154 4.64 -2.30 4.17
CA VAL A 154 4.66 -0.88 4.54
C VAL A 154 4.76 -0.67 6.07
N PRO A 155 4.03 -1.41 6.92
CA PRO A 155 4.17 -1.27 8.38
C PRO A 155 5.56 -1.66 8.92
N VAL A 156 6.27 -2.57 8.24
CA VAL A 156 7.66 -2.88 8.60
C VAL A 156 8.55 -1.66 8.33
N PHE A 157 8.41 -1.04 7.16
CA PHE A 157 9.20 0.14 6.83
C PHE A 157 8.80 1.38 7.65
N ASP A 158 7.53 1.51 8.04
CA ASP A 158 7.07 2.48 9.04
C ASP A 158 7.83 2.32 10.36
N LEU A 159 7.85 1.09 10.89
CA LEU A 159 8.55 0.76 12.13
C LEU A 159 10.05 1.07 12.03
N LEU A 160 10.70 0.71 10.92
CA LEU A 160 12.13 0.98 10.72
C LEU A 160 12.42 2.48 10.66
N LEU A 161 11.59 3.27 9.97
CA LEU A 161 11.76 4.71 9.89
C LEU A 161 11.50 5.39 11.24
N ALA A 162 10.50 4.92 11.99
CA ALA A 162 10.21 5.39 13.34
C ALA A 162 11.38 5.12 14.30
N ARG A 163 11.95 3.90 14.27
CA ARG A 163 13.16 3.55 15.03
C ARG A 163 14.38 4.37 14.64
N ALA A 164 14.48 4.74 13.36
CA ALA A 164 15.49 5.66 12.86
C ALA A 164 15.22 7.12 13.26
N LYS A 165 14.07 7.43 13.89
CA LYS A 165 13.63 8.80 14.25
C LYS A 165 13.62 9.74 13.03
N GLY A 166 13.23 9.22 11.87
CA GLY A 166 13.23 9.97 10.60
C GLY A 166 14.61 10.17 9.96
N ASP A 167 15.69 9.62 10.51
CA ASP A 167 17.01 9.62 9.88
C ASP A 167 17.04 8.62 8.70
N PHE A 168 16.99 9.15 7.48
CA PHE A 168 16.99 8.35 6.26
C PHE A 168 18.27 7.54 6.06
N ALA A 169 19.43 8.00 6.54
CA ALA A 169 20.66 7.23 6.41
C ALA A 169 20.59 5.96 7.27
N ARG A 170 20.09 6.07 8.51
CA ARG A 170 19.86 4.92 9.40
C ARG A 170 18.75 4.00 8.89
N PHE A 171 17.68 4.58 8.37
CA PHE A 171 16.59 3.82 7.75
C PHE A 171 17.10 2.99 6.57
N TYR A 172 17.84 3.60 5.62
CA TYR A 172 18.38 2.88 4.47
C TYR A 172 19.35 1.76 4.90
N GLN A 173 20.21 2.01 5.88
CA GLN A 173 21.08 0.96 6.42
C GLN A 173 20.28 -0.23 6.98
N ALA A 174 19.14 0.01 7.63
CA ALA A 174 18.29 -1.07 8.11
C ALA A 174 17.63 -1.85 6.96
N CYS A 175 17.11 -1.15 5.94
CA CYS A 175 16.53 -1.77 4.75
C CYS A 175 17.57 -2.59 3.95
N GLU A 176 18.79 -2.08 3.81
CA GLU A 176 19.90 -2.79 3.15
C GLU A 176 20.30 -4.06 3.90
N LYS A 177 20.29 -4.03 5.24
CA LYS A 177 20.53 -5.23 6.04
C LYS A 177 19.49 -6.31 5.77
N LEU A 178 18.21 -5.95 5.69
CA LEU A 178 17.15 -6.88 5.33
C LEU A 178 17.34 -7.40 3.90
N ALA A 179 17.65 -6.52 2.97
CA ALA A 179 17.87 -6.89 1.57
C ALA A 179 19.06 -7.85 1.36
N GLY A 180 20.10 -7.73 2.20
CA GLY A 180 21.26 -8.61 2.19
C GLY A 180 21.02 -10.01 2.77
N MET A 181 19.87 -10.27 3.40
CA MET A 181 19.54 -11.58 3.95
C MET A 181 19.14 -12.58 2.84
N PRO A 182 19.42 -13.88 3.01
CA PRO A 182 18.81 -14.94 2.21
C PRO A 182 17.28 -14.82 2.20
N ALA A 183 16.62 -15.20 1.10
CA ALA A 183 15.20 -14.96 0.90
C ALA A 183 14.31 -15.49 2.04
N GLU A 184 14.56 -16.71 2.52
CA GLU A 184 13.81 -17.31 3.63
C GLU A 184 14.02 -16.53 4.94
N GLN A 185 15.27 -16.21 5.29
CA GLN A 185 15.60 -15.44 6.49
C GLN A 185 15.03 -14.02 6.44
N ARG A 186 15.06 -13.38 5.26
CA ARG A 186 14.43 -12.08 5.05
C ARG A 186 12.94 -12.18 5.32
N GLN A 187 12.27 -13.18 4.76
CA GLN A 187 10.83 -13.38 4.95
C GLN A 187 10.46 -13.57 6.42
N GLU A 188 11.20 -14.40 7.16
CA GLU A 188 11.01 -14.60 8.60
C GLU A 188 11.20 -13.31 9.40
N GLU A 189 12.25 -12.55 9.10
CA GLU A 189 12.52 -11.29 9.79
C GLU A 189 11.46 -10.22 9.45
N MET A 190 11.01 -10.15 8.20
CA MET A 190 9.92 -9.26 7.79
C MET A 190 8.61 -9.59 8.53
N LEU A 191 8.27 -10.87 8.69
CA LEU A 191 7.12 -11.31 9.47
C LEU A 191 7.25 -10.94 10.96
N ARG A 192 8.44 -11.15 11.53
CA ARG A 192 8.73 -10.78 12.92
C ARG A 192 8.58 -9.28 13.14
N LEU A 193 9.18 -8.46 12.29
CA LEU A 193 9.07 -7.00 12.34
C LEU A 193 7.63 -6.54 12.13
N ARG A 194 6.88 -7.21 11.26
CA ARG A 194 5.48 -6.92 11.02
C ARG A 194 4.63 -7.15 12.28
N ALA A 195 4.82 -8.28 12.95
CA ALA A 195 4.14 -8.56 14.22
C ALA A 195 4.44 -7.50 15.28
N VAL A 196 5.68 -7.00 15.32
CA VAL A 196 6.04 -5.90 16.21
C VAL A 196 5.33 -4.60 15.81
N ALA A 197 5.33 -4.25 14.52
CA ALA A 197 4.65 -3.05 14.02
C ALA A 197 3.14 -3.06 14.31
N ASP A 198 2.50 -4.22 14.18
CA ASP A 198 1.08 -4.39 14.48
C ASP A 198 0.81 -4.28 16.00
N SER A 199 1.77 -4.64 16.87
CA SER A 199 1.65 -4.50 18.33
C SER A 199 1.96 -3.09 18.86
N GLU A 200 2.74 -2.30 18.12
CA GLU A 200 3.13 -0.93 18.47
C GLU A 200 2.17 0.12 17.85
N SER A 201 1.25 -0.30 16.97
CA SER A 201 0.22 0.58 16.40
C SER A 201 -0.90 0.84 17.43
N PRO A 202 -1.24 2.10 17.74
CA PRO A 202 -2.24 2.47 18.74
C PRO A 202 -3.69 2.13 18.36
#